data_AF-A0A0S8KDP6-F1
#
_entry.id   AF-A0A0S8KDP6-F1
#
_cell.length_a   1.000
_cell.length_b   1.000
_cell.length_c   1.000
_cell.angle_alpha   90.00
_cell.angle_beta   90.00
_cell.angle_gamma   90.00
#
_symmetry.space_group_name_H-M   'P 1'
#
loop_
_entity.id
_entity.type
_entity.pdbx_description
1 polymer ?
#
loop_
_entity_poly.entity_id
_entity_poly.type
_entity_poly.pdbx_seq_one_letter_code
_entity_poly.pdbx_strand_id
1 'polypeptide(L)' 'RPRCVPDKVTLSAADLNSDCVVDMADVEIMASDWLTSGPGPASDVNADGAVDFTDYAVLADQWLEEQLWPEW' A
#
# COMPACT_ATOMS: atom_id res chain seq x y z
N ARG A 1 4.19 -22.27 -9.27
CA ARG A 1 4.83 -21.61 -8.11
C ARG A 1 4.16 -20.25 -7.98
N PRO A 2 3.77 -19.82 -6.77
CA PRO A 2 3.28 -18.46 -6.55
C PRO A 2 4.28 -17.45 -7.12
N ARG A 3 3.76 -16.38 -7.71
CA ARG A 3 4.57 -15.25 -8.20
C ARG A 3 3.71 -13.99 -8.18
N CYS A 4 4.35 -12.84 -8.06
CA CYS A 4 3.68 -11.55 -8.25
C CYS A 4 3.17 -11.45 -9.70
N VAL A 5 1.87 -11.26 -9.83
CA VAL A 5 1.19 -10.94 -11.09
C VAL A 5 0.13 -9.89 -10.74
N PRO A 6 0.47 -8.60 -10.72
CA PRO A 6 -0.41 -7.54 -10.19
C PRO A 6 -1.83 -7.61 -10.79
N ASP A 7 -1.95 -7.85 -12.09
CA ASP A 7 -3.24 -7.98 -12.80
C ASP A 7 -4.09 -9.21 -12.41
N LYS A 8 -3.59 -10.12 -11.57
CA LYS A 8 -4.24 -11.38 -11.19
C LYS A 8 -4.42 -11.55 -9.69
N VAL A 9 -4.00 -10.58 -8.89
CA VAL A 9 -4.16 -10.56 -7.43
C VAL A 9 -4.95 -9.33 -7.03
N THR A 10 -5.53 -9.37 -5.84
CA THR A 10 -6.06 -8.15 -5.20
C THR A 10 -4.94 -7.61 -4.33
N LEU A 11 -4.38 -6.46 -4.69
CA LEU A 11 -3.28 -5.84 -3.93
C LEU A 11 -3.82 -5.23 -2.64
N SER A 12 -2.98 -5.27 -1.61
CA SER A 12 -3.25 -4.55 -0.37
C SER A 12 -3.28 -3.04 -0.63
N ALA A 13 -4.13 -2.30 0.10
CA ALA A 13 -4.23 -0.85 -0.08
C ALA A 13 -2.91 -0.14 0.24
N ALA A 14 -2.06 -0.74 1.08
CA ALA A 14 -0.74 -0.26 1.42
C ALA A 14 0.38 -0.68 0.45
N ASP A 15 0.10 -1.47 -0.58
CA ASP A 15 1.04 -1.73 -1.69
C ASP A 15 0.97 -0.55 -2.68
N LEU A 16 1.65 0.53 -2.31
CA LEU A 16 1.61 1.82 -2.98
C LEU A 16 2.41 1.81 -4.29
N ASN A 17 3.37 0.89 -4.43
CA ASN A 17 4.17 0.74 -5.64
C ASN A 17 3.65 -0.36 -6.61
N SER A 18 2.67 -1.15 -6.17
CA SER A 18 2.05 -2.27 -6.90
C SER A 18 3.01 -3.42 -7.26
N ASP A 19 3.97 -3.73 -6.39
CA ASP A 19 4.96 -4.81 -6.57
C ASP A 19 4.60 -6.12 -5.85
N CYS A 20 3.36 -6.20 -5.33
CA CYS A 20 2.79 -7.34 -4.63
C CYS A 20 3.39 -7.63 -3.25
N VAL A 21 4.13 -6.68 -2.65
CA VAL A 21 4.57 -6.79 -1.26
C VAL A 21 4.47 -5.43 -0.58
N VAL A 22 3.95 -5.42 0.66
CA VAL A 22 3.99 -4.19 1.47
C VAL A 22 5.33 -4.13 2.21
N ASP A 23 6.23 -3.27 1.76
CA ASP A 23 7.57 -3.13 2.33
C ASP A 23 8.07 -1.68 2.45
N MET A 24 9.38 -1.50 2.60
CA MET A 24 9.99 -0.19 2.85
C MET A 24 9.81 0.76 1.66
N ALA A 25 9.64 0.24 0.44
CA ALA A 25 9.35 1.06 -0.73
C ALA A 25 8.01 1.79 -0.57
N ASP A 26 7.01 1.15 0.02
CA ASP A 26 5.71 1.79 0.30
C ASP A 26 5.82 2.84 1.41
N VAL A 27 6.64 2.57 2.43
CA VAL A 27 6.94 3.56 3.47
C VAL A 27 7.61 4.79 2.88
N GLU A 28 8.53 4.63 1.91
CA GLU A 28 9.18 5.75 1.23
C GLU A 28 8.18 6.59 0.43
N ILE A 29 7.22 5.95 -0.26
CA ILE A 29 6.14 6.65 -0.97
C ILE A 29 5.28 7.43 0.01
N MET A 30 4.79 6.78 1.09
CA MET A 30 3.97 7.44 2.11
C MET A 30 4.70 8.61 2.79
N ALA A 31 6.00 8.45 3.07
CA ALA A 31 6.80 9.52 3.65
C ALA A 31 6.95 10.72 2.72
N SER A 32 6.95 10.50 1.40
CA SER A 32 6.99 11.58 0.40
C SER A 32 5.68 12.39 0.34
N ASP A 33 4.56 11.75 0.66
CA ASP A 33 3.22 12.34 0.71
C ASP A 33 2.82 12.83 2.13
N TRP A 34 3.71 12.70 3.11
CA TRP A 34 3.37 12.94 4.51
C TRP A 34 2.81 14.34 4.78
N LEU A 35 1.69 14.43 5.50
CA LEU A 35 0.95 15.67 5.80
C LEU A 35 0.43 16.41 4.56
N THR A 36 0.36 15.75 3.40
CA THR A 36 -0.41 16.26 2.27
C THR A 36 -1.91 16.07 2.51
N SER A 37 -2.72 16.93 1.89
CA SER A 37 -4.18 16.88 1.97
C SER A 37 -4.79 17.36 0.66
N GLY A 38 -6.03 16.94 0.39
CA GLY A 38 -6.74 17.26 -0.85
C GLY A 38 -7.12 16.00 -1.63
N PRO A 39 -7.60 16.14 -2.87
CA PRO A 39 -8.09 15.00 -3.62
C PRO A 39 -6.94 14.08 -4.07
N GLY A 40 -6.84 12.90 -3.44
CA GLY A 40 -6.17 11.71 -3.96
C GLY A 40 -4.64 11.68 -3.96
N PRO A 41 -3.93 11.90 -2.83
CA PRO A 41 -2.63 11.27 -2.63
C PRO A 41 -2.79 9.74 -2.73
N ALA A 42 -1.88 9.05 -3.43
CA ALA A 42 -1.93 7.58 -3.48
C ALA A 42 -1.78 6.95 -2.08
N SER A 43 -1.14 7.68 -1.17
CA SER A 43 -0.87 7.30 0.22
C SER A 43 -2.03 7.57 1.19
N ASP A 44 -3.14 8.20 0.76
CA ASP A 44 -4.39 8.35 1.54
C ASP A 44 -5.19 7.05 1.44
N VAL A 45 -4.65 6.00 2.07
CA VAL A 45 -5.13 4.62 1.96
C VAL A 45 -6.41 4.40 2.78
N ASN A 46 -6.71 5.27 3.74
CA ASN A 46 -7.97 5.25 4.48
C ASN A 46 -9.09 6.12 3.84
N ALA A 47 -8.75 6.92 2.82
CA ALA A 47 -9.61 7.83 2.08
C ALA A 47 -10.30 8.91 2.95
N ASP A 48 -9.60 9.45 3.96
CA ASP A 48 -10.10 10.52 4.82
C ASP A 48 -9.72 11.93 4.35
N GLY A 49 -8.87 12.02 3.32
CA GLY A 49 -8.47 13.28 2.68
C GLY A 49 -7.18 13.89 3.22
N ALA A 50 -6.48 13.20 4.13
CA ALA A 50 -5.16 13.56 4.62
C ALA A 50 -4.25 12.32 4.66
N VAL A 51 -2.94 12.52 4.46
CA VAL A 51 -1.95 11.47 4.70
C VAL A 51 -1.38 11.66 6.11
N ASP A 52 -1.81 10.81 7.04
CA ASP A 52 -1.39 10.87 8.43
C ASP A 52 -1.16 9.50 9.08
N PHE A 53 -1.11 9.46 10.41
CA PHE A 53 -0.82 8.22 11.14
C PHE A 53 -1.92 7.16 11.00
N THR A 54 -3.11 7.54 10.54
CA THR A 54 -4.20 6.61 10.26
C THR A 54 -3.91 5.78 9.02
N ASP A 55 -3.32 6.39 7.99
CA ASP A 55 -2.80 5.68 6.80
C ASP A 55 -1.62 4.79 7.15
N TYR A 56 -0.69 5.32 7.94
CA TYR A 56 0.44 4.54 8.44
C TYR A 56 -0.02 3.31 9.23
N ALA A 57 -1.11 3.41 10.00
CA ALA A 57 -1.66 2.27 10.72
C ALA A 57 -2.16 1.17 9.78
N VAL A 58 -2.74 1.52 8.63
CA VAL A 58 -3.13 0.54 7.58
C VAL A 58 -1.90 -0.12 6.97
N LEU A 59 -0.87 0.66 6.65
CA LEU A 59 0.39 0.12 6.14
C LEU A 59 1.06 -0.84 7.14
N ALA A 60 1.09 -0.45 8.42
CA ALA A 60 1.68 -1.27 9.47
C ALA A 60 0.89 -2.56 9.72
N ASP A 61 -0.44 -2.55 9.57
CA ASP A 61 -1.29 -3.74 9.68
C ASP A 61 -1.01 -4.74 8.55
N GLN A 62 -0.72 -4.23 7.35
CA GLN A 62 -0.44 -5.01 6.14
C GLN A 62 1.04 -5.30 5.92
N TRP A 63 1.91 -4.99 6.89
CA TRP A 63 3.36 -5.08 6.75
C TRP A 63 3.83 -6.49 6.37
N LEU A 64 4.63 -6.60 5.29
CA LEU A 64 5.13 -7.86 4.71
C LEU A 64 4.05 -8.80 4.19
N GLU A 65 2.84 -8.32 3.96
CA GLU A 65 1.87 -9.09 3.17
C GLU A 65 2.33 -9.20 1.73
N GLU A 66 2.44 -10.43 1.22
CA GLU A 66 2.75 -10.74 -0.19
C GLU A 66 1.50 -11.30 -0.89
N GLN A 67 1.08 -10.68 -2.00
CA GLN A 67 -0.06 -11.15 -2.80
C GLN A 67 0.42 -11.90 -4.04
N LEU A 68 0.35 -13.23 -4.01
CA LEU A 68 0.93 -14.09 -5.05
C LEU A 68 -0.13 -14.89 -5.81
N TRP A 69 0.06 -15.01 -7.12
CA TRP A 69 -0.78 -15.82 -7.98
C TRP A 69 -0.09 -17.12 -8.44
N PRO A 70 -0.80 -18.26 -8.55
CA PRO A 70 -2.16 -18.48 -8.06
C PRO A 70 -2.19 -18.58 -6.54
N GLU A 71 -3.28 -18.08 -5.95
CA GLU A 71 -3.61 -18.28 -4.54
C GLU A 71 -4.02 -19.75 -4.34
N TRP A 72 -3.36 -20.48 -3.45
CA TRP A 72 -3.70 -21.86 -3.09
C TRP A 72 -3.71 -22.06 -1.60
#